data_AF-A0A2D8GKM5-F1
#
_entry.id   AF-A0A2D8GKM5-F1
#
_cell.length_a   1.000
_cell.length_b   1.000
_cell.length_c   1.000
_cell.angle_alpha   90.00
_cell.angle_beta   90.00
_cell.angle_gamma   90.00
#
_symmetry.space_group_name_H-M   'P 1'
#
loop_
_entity.id
_entity.type
_entity.pdbx_description
1 polymer ?
#
loop_
_entity_poly.entity_id
_entity_poly.type
_entity_poly.pdbx_seq_one_letter_code
_entity_poly.pdbx_strand_id
1 'polypeptide(L)'
;MNRKQRAVFIANRLQEMYPNPKVPLNHKNSFTLLIAVLLSAQCTDERVNIVTKELFSVASSPEEMLSLGHDKIYNYIKSCGLAPKKTKAIVETS
;
A
#
# COMPACT_ATOMS: atom_id res chain seq x y z
N MET A 1 37.58 -4.83 1.15
CA MET A 1 36.49 -4.21 0.37
C MET A 1 35.98 -2.99 1.13
N ASN A 2 35.98 -1.81 0.52
CA ASN A 2 35.44 -0.60 1.15
C ASN A 2 33.90 -0.56 1.09
N ARG A 3 33.26 0.39 1.79
CA ARG A 3 31.78 0.49 1.86
C ARG A 3 31.12 0.60 0.49
N LYS A 4 31.71 1.35 -0.45
CA LYS A 4 31.18 1.51 -1.82
C LYS A 4 31.26 0.20 -2.60
N GLN A 5 32.41 -0.47 -2.56
CA GLN A 5 32.62 -1.77 -3.21
C GLN A 5 31.64 -2.83 -2.66
N ARG A 6 31.38 -2.80 -1.34
CA ARG A 6 30.39 -3.69 -0.70
C ARG A 6 28.96 -3.43 -1.14
N ALA A 7 28.55 -2.17 -1.27
CA ALA A 7 27.22 -1.84 -1.77
C ALA A 7 27.02 -2.35 -3.21
N VAL A 8 28.00 -2.13 -4.09
CA VAL A 8 27.97 -2.62 -5.49
C VAL A 8 27.90 -4.14 -5.54
N PHE A 9 28.73 -4.83 -4.76
CA PHE A 9 28.69 -6.30 -4.69
C PHE A 9 27.30 -6.82 -4.26
N ILE A 10 26.72 -6.27 -3.19
CA ILE A 10 25.39 -6.68 -2.71
C ILE A 10 24.31 -6.39 -3.76
N ALA A 11 24.34 -5.21 -4.39
CA ALA A 11 23.37 -4.83 -5.42
C ALA A 11 23.38 -5.80 -6.61
N ASN A 12 24.58 -6.18 -7.09
CA ASN A 12 24.71 -7.14 -8.18
C ASN A 12 24.13 -8.51 -7.80
N ARG A 13 24.41 -9.00 -6.58
CA ARG A 13 23.88 -10.30 -6.10
C ARG A 13 22.36 -10.26 -5.92
N LEU A 14 21.81 -9.14 -5.46
CA LEU A 14 20.35 -8.96 -5.38
C LEU A 14 19.71 -8.93 -6.77
N GLN A 15 20.35 -8.30 -7.76
CA GLN A 15 19.85 -8.26 -9.13
C GLN A 15 19.88 -9.64 -9.80
N GLU A 16 20.90 -10.47 -9.52
CA GLU A 16 20.95 -11.88 -9.95
C GLU A 16 19.84 -12.72 -9.30
N MET A 17 19.60 -12.55 -8.00
CA MET A 17 18.60 -13.32 -7.25
C MET A 17 17.16 -12.89 -7.55
N TYR A 18 16.94 -11.60 -7.81
CA TYR A 18 15.64 -10.98 -8.02
C TYR A 18 15.65 -10.12 -9.29
N PRO A 19 15.72 -10.74 -10.49
CA PRO A 19 15.89 -10.00 -11.75
C PRO A 19 14.71 -9.09 -12.09
N ASN A 20 13.49 -9.47 -11.69
CA ASN A 20 12.26 -8.71 -11.95
C ASN A 20 11.36 -8.73 -10.69
N PRO A 21 11.69 -7.95 -9.64
CA PRO A 21 10.88 -7.92 -8.43
C PRO A 21 9.51 -7.32 -8.77
N LYS A 22 8.44 -8.04 -8.41
CA LYS A 22 7.07 -7.55 -8.58
C LYS A 22 6.76 -6.52 -7.49
N VAL A 23 5.90 -5.56 -7.81
CA VAL A 23 5.30 -4.69 -6.79
C VAL A 23 4.40 -5.55 -5.90
N PRO A 24 4.60 -5.59 -4.57
CA PRO A 24 3.89 -6.53 -3.71
C PRO A 24 2.45 -6.12 -3.39
N LEU A 25 2.11 -4.84 -3.62
CA LEU A 25 0.79 -4.28 -3.37
C LEU A 25 -0.06 -4.31 -4.65
N ASN A 26 -1.26 -4.88 -4.57
CA ASN A 26 -2.21 -4.93 -5.67
C ASN A 26 -2.84 -3.54 -5.90
N HIS A 27 -2.72 -3.03 -7.11
CA HIS A 27 -3.24 -1.74 -7.53
C HIS A 27 -3.53 -1.74 -9.04
N LYS A 28 -4.40 -0.84 -9.50
CA LYS A 28 -4.75 -0.69 -10.93
C LYS A 28 -4.32 0.64 -11.53
N ASN A 29 -4.05 1.64 -10.69
CA ASN A 29 -3.67 2.99 -11.07
C ASN A 29 -2.91 3.67 -9.92
N SER A 30 -2.42 4.89 -10.16
CA SER A 30 -1.63 5.65 -9.18
C SER A 30 -2.38 5.92 -7.87
N PHE A 31 -3.69 6.18 -7.91
CA PHE A 31 -4.48 6.43 -6.71
C PHE A 31 -4.62 5.17 -5.84
N THR A 32 -5.03 4.05 -6.43
CA THR A 32 -5.13 2.77 -5.70
C THR A 32 -3.77 2.31 -5.15
N LEU A 33 -2.66 2.62 -5.82
CA LEU A 33 -1.32 2.40 -5.29
C LEU A 33 -1.02 3.30 -4.09
N LEU A 34 -1.34 4.59 -4.17
CA LEU A 34 -1.18 5.54 -3.06
C LEU A 34 -1.91 5.07 -1.80
N ILE A 35 -3.18 4.66 -1.95
CA ILE A 35 -3.97 4.15 -0.83
C ILE A 35 -3.38 2.85 -0.29
N ALA A 36 -2.93 1.93 -1.14
CA ALA A 36 -2.28 0.69 -0.70
C ALA A 36 -0.98 0.96 0.09
N VAL A 37 -0.15 1.91 -0.37
CA VAL A 37 1.09 2.32 0.31
C VAL A 37 0.78 3.02 1.64
N LEU A 38 -0.25 3.86 1.69
CA LEU A 38 -0.71 4.47 2.94
C LEU A 38 -1.12 3.40 3.96
N LEU A 39 -1.82 2.36 3.51
CA LEU A 39 -2.26 1.23 4.34
C LEU A 39 -1.11 0.32 4.79
N SER A 40 0.01 0.26 4.06
CA SER A 40 1.14 -0.64 4.38
C SER A 40 1.95 -0.21 5.60
N ALA A 41 1.81 1.04 6.06
CA ALA A 41 2.47 1.50 7.27
C ALA A 41 2.13 0.60 8.48
N GLN A 42 3.12 -0.13 9.00
CA GLN A 42 2.95 -1.12 10.09
C GLN A 42 1.87 -2.18 9.79
N CYS A 43 1.78 -2.62 8.53
CA CYS A 43 0.88 -3.68 8.08
C CYS A 43 1.61 -4.58 7.07
N THR A 44 1.23 -5.85 6.97
CA THR A 44 1.81 -6.75 5.96
C THR A 44 1.17 -6.50 4.59
N ASP A 45 1.94 -6.66 3.51
CA ASP A 45 1.43 -6.52 2.14
C ASP A 45 0.24 -7.46 1.87
N GLU A 46 0.28 -8.68 2.42
CA GLU A 46 -0.82 -9.64 2.35
C GLU A 46 -2.12 -9.07 2.96
N ARG A 47 -2.05 -8.51 4.17
CA ARG A 47 -3.23 -7.92 4.83
C ARG A 47 -3.74 -6.71 4.06
N VAL A 48 -2.85 -5.86 3.55
CA VAL A 48 -3.22 -4.73 2.70
C VAL A 48 -3.97 -5.21 1.47
N ASN A 49 -3.46 -6.23 0.77
CA ASN A 49 -4.07 -6.77 -0.43
C ASN A 49 -5.46 -7.39 -0.18
N ILE A 50 -5.69 -7.97 1.00
CA ILE A 50 -7.01 -8.47 1.40
C ILE A 50 -8.01 -7.31 1.55
N VAL A 51 -7.65 -6.27 2.31
CA VAL A 51 -8.57 -5.15 2.56
C VAL A 51 -8.79 -4.28 1.33
N THR A 52 -7.76 -4.07 0.51
CA THR A 52 -7.87 -3.23 -0.69
C THR A 52 -8.70 -3.90 -1.77
N LYS A 53 -8.71 -5.24 -1.84
CA LYS A 53 -9.61 -5.97 -2.75
C LYS A 53 -11.08 -5.61 -2.49
N GLU A 54 -11.48 -5.58 -1.22
CA GLU A 54 -12.85 -5.22 -0.82
C GLU A 54 -13.11 -3.72 -0.98
N LEU A 55 -12.21 -2.88 -0.46
CA LEU A 55 -12.35 -1.42 -0.55
C LEU A 55 -12.42 -0.93 -2.00
N PHE A 56 -11.51 -1.38 -2.86
CA PHE A 56 -11.44 -0.92 -4.26
C PHE A 56 -12.54 -1.51 -5.15
N SER A 57 -13.28 -2.50 -4.67
CA SER A 57 -14.49 -2.97 -5.36
C SER A 57 -15.65 -1.98 -5.25
N VAL A 58 -15.63 -1.10 -4.24
CA VAL A 58 -16.68 -0.10 -3.98
C VAL A 58 -16.19 1.35 -4.08
N ALA A 59 -14.89 1.60 -3.88
CA ALA A 59 -14.29 2.93 -3.95
C ALA A 59 -12.82 2.86 -4.39
N SER A 60 -12.55 3.33 -5.60
CA SER A 60 -11.26 3.22 -6.29
C SER A 60 -10.82 4.51 -6.97
N SER A 61 -11.61 5.59 -6.84
CA SER A 61 -11.24 6.96 -7.14
C SER A 61 -11.33 7.84 -5.88
N PRO A 62 -10.73 9.04 -5.89
CA PRO A 62 -10.86 9.99 -4.78
C PRO A 62 -12.32 10.34 -4.47
N GLU A 63 -13.12 10.62 -5.51
CA GLU A 63 -14.54 10.99 -5.38
C GLU A 63 -15.39 9.86 -4.80
N GLU A 64 -15.13 8.61 -5.22
CA GLU A 64 -15.79 7.42 -4.67
C GLU A 64 -15.42 7.21 -3.20
N MET A 65 -14.15 7.45 -2.83
CA MET A 65 -13.67 7.31 -1.45
C MET A 65 -14.33 8.35 -0.54
N LEU A 66 -14.39 9.61 -0.97
CA LEU A 66 -15.10 10.66 -0.24
C LEU A 66 -16.59 10.35 -0.09
N SER A 67 -17.23 9.85 -1.16
CA SER A 67 -18.64 9.46 -1.15
C SER A 67 -18.93 8.26 -0.25
N LEU A 68 -17.97 7.35 -0.08
CA LEU A 68 -18.09 6.21 0.83
C LEU A 68 -18.14 6.66 2.29
N GLY A 69 -17.40 7.71 2.64
CA GLY A 69 -17.40 8.34 3.95
C GLY A 69 -16.53 7.64 4.99
N HIS A 70 -16.16 8.41 6.02
CA HIS A 70 -15.17 8.01 7.03
C HIS A 70 -15.47 6.65 7.70
N ASP A 71 -16.70 6.45 8.19
CA ASP A 71 -17.02 5.26 8.98
C ASP A 71 -17.04 3.98 8.15
N LYS A 72 -17.46 4.06 6.88
CA LYS A 72 -17.41 2.91 5.97
C LYS A 72 -15.96 2.57 5.60
N ILE A 73 -15.13 3.56 5.30
CA ILE A 73 -13.70 3.35 5.05
C ILE A 73 -13.05 2.68 6.27
N TYR A 74 -13.30 3.19 7.48
CA TYR A 74 -12.78 2.61 8.71
C TYR A 74 -13.16 1.12 8.84
N ASN A 75 -14.41 0.78 8.54
CA ASN A 75 -14.88 -0.59 8.62
C ASN A 75 -14.17 -1.55 7.66
N TYR A 76 -13.84 -1.10 6.44
CA TYR A 76 -13.03 -1.90 5.50
C TYR A 76 -11.60 -2.11 6.01
N ILE A 77 -11.00 -1.07 6.59
CA ILE A 77 -9.57 -1.08 6.91
C ILE A 77 -9.26 -1.35 8.39
N LYS A 78 -10.26 -1.60 9.24
CA LYS A 78 -10.07 -1.80 10.70
C LYS A 78 -9.11 -2.94 11.07
N SER A 79 -8.92 -3.90 10.16
CA SER A 79 -7.96 -4.99 10.33
C SER A 79 -6.50 -4.59 10.03
N CYS A 80 -6.28 -3.43 9.42
CA CYS A 80 -4.98 -2.80 9.31
C CYS A 80 -4.68 -2.03 10.61
N GLY A 81 -3.48 -2.22 11.18
CA GLY A 81 -3.03 -1.42 12.32
C GLY A 81 -3.12 0.08 12.03
N LEU A 82 -3.36 0.90 13.07
CA LEU A 82 -3.52 2.37 12.97
C LEU A 82 -4.74 2.82 12.15
N ALA A 83 -5.78 1.99 12.04
CA ALA A 83 -6.98 2.26 11.23
C ALA A 83 -7.62 3.65 11.44
N PRO A 84 -7.76 4.22 12.66
CA PRO A 84 -8.34 5.56 12.82
C PRO A 84 -7.53 6.63 12.09
N LYS A 85 -6.19 6.60 12.24
CA LYS A 85 -5.28 7.55 11.60
C LYS A 85 -5.25 7.35 10.07
N LYS A 86 -5.25 6.09 9.62
CA LYS A 86 -5.28 5.76 8.19
C LYS A 86 -6.57 6.20 7.52
N THR A 87 -7.72 6.01 8.17
CA THR A 87 -9.03 6.44 7.66
C THR A 87 -9.04 7.95 7.45
N LYS A 88 -8.60 8.72 8.45
CA LYS A 88 -8.48 10.17 8.35
C LYS A 88 -7.57 10.58 7.18
N ALA A 89 -6.39 9.96 7.06
CA ALA A 89 -5.45 10.28 5.99
C ALA A 89 -6.00 9.94 4.59
N ILE A 90 -6.75 8.84 4.45
CA ILE A 90 -7.43 8.48 3.20
C ILE A 90 -8.45 9.56 2.83
N VAL A 91 -9.28 10.00 3.77
CA VAL A 91 -10.27 11.05 3.53
C VAL A 91 -9.64 12.39 3.20
N GLU A 92 -8.51 12.76 3.82
CA GLU A 92 -7.80 14.03 3.55
C GLU A 92 -7.06 14.03 2.20
N THR A 93 -6.64 12.87 1.71
CA THR A 93 -5.88 12.71 0.45
C THR A 93 -6.79 12.39 -0.75
N SER A 94 -8.01 11.95 -0.49
CA SER A 94 -9.05 11.74 -1.51
C SER A 94 -9.80 13.04 -1.77
#